data_AF-I7M659-F1
#
_entry.id   AF-I7M659-F1
#
_cell.length_a   1.000
_cell.length_b   1.000
_cell.length_c   1.000
_cell.angle_alpha   90.00
_cell.angle_beta   90.00
_cell.angle_gamma   90.00
#
_symmetry.space_group_name_H-M   'P 1'
#
loop_
_entity.id
_entity.type
_entity.pdbx_description
1 polymer ?
#
loop_
_entity_poly.entity_id
_entity_poly.type
_entity_poly.pdbx_seq_one_letter_code
_entity_poly.pdbx_strand_id
1 'polypeptide(L)'
;MNLNEFKYNFWLKSRKKSTYPKSLNSSCHINKQGNILLLHCSGPQKLVQIVINSQSFQIEQKITLNTDDCTNLDTTFLHKQSFYVNNRVYFIQNSIPKELNHIYCADFDLKKLFPIKNIDTKPSTFRINYSATLFQFKIYMFGGLNENNQPTNAFDTFDISTYKWEKVLTQGKVPAPRHSHCAEIVSEHLVIIGGTKSNDLFDRECFHSELHILDLNTLIWTQIPQDGAIPKYMSYGYSFKIDENSIIFLWNDRANDNYVIESSVLDFQTKKWNSLPILSQKPEHRYSAATCYNELTKQIIIFGGFSFTQNEMNCISNDLDQLSLFKEEDEELFSQLELYGGTKYLDQLEQAPPQLPEKIKDRFLDEDIEDISFEKLLEIEKKAEEEEKLKLNTSSSSSITENESQRENSKPKSKPKPQTQAAKKKKKPSKK
;
A
#
# COMPACT_ATOMS: atom_id res chain seq x y z
N MET A 1 6.36 -19.85 13.48
CA MET A 1 6.80 -20.09 12.09
C MET A 1 8.24 -19.60 12.00
N ASN A 2 9.17 -20.36 11.42
CA ASN A 2 10.62 -20.08 11.48
C ASN A 2 11.08 -19.46 10.15
N LEU A 3 11.90 -18.41 10.19
CA LEU A 3 12.45 -17.75 8.99
C LEU A 3 13.22 -18.68 8.06
N ASN A 4 13.74 -19.79 8.59
CA ASN A 4 14.36 -20.86 7.80
C ASN A 4 13.41 -21.50 6.78
N GLU A 5 12.10 -21.25 6.88
CA GLU A 5 11.12 -21.70 5.90
C GLU A 5 11.21 -20.90 4.60
N PHE A 6 11.47 -19.57 4.63
CA PHE A 6 11.45 -18.69 3.45
C PHE A 6 12.78 -18.67 2.68
N LYS A 7 13.12 -19.80 2.06
CA LYS A 7 14.42 -20.03 1.40
C LYS A 7 14.57 -19.33 0.06
N TYR A 8 13.48 -19.06 -0.65
CA TYR A 8 13.52 -18.52 -2.00
C TYR A 8 12.72 -17.22 -2.06
N ASN A 9 13.40 -16.08 -2.19
CA ASN A 9 12.74 -14.76 -2.20
C ASN A 9 13.13 -13.98 -3.46
N PHE A 10 12.13 -13.39 -4.11
CA PHE A 10 12.30 -12.72 -5.41
C PHE A 10 11.54 -11.41 -5.46
N TRP A 11 12.20 -10.39 -6.00
CA TRP A 11 11.54 -9.21 -6.51
C TRP A 11 10.94 -9.46 -7.89
N LEU A 12 9.69 -9.08 -8.05
CA LEU A 12 8.93 -9.10 -9.28
C LEU A 12 8.47 -7.68 -9.58
N LYS A 13 8.50 -7.31 -10.87
CA LYS A 13 8.09 -5.99 -11.34
C LYS A 13 6.88 -6.11 -12.24
N SER A 14 5.84 -5.32 -11.98
CA SER A 14 4.64 -5.35 -12.81
C SER A 14 4.90 -4.83 -14.22
N ARG A 15 4.51 -5.61 -15.23
CA ARG A 15 4.65 -5.32 -16.67
C ARG A 15 3.73 -4.18 -17.14
N LYS A 16 2.62 -3.92 -16.43
CA LYS A 16 1.53 -3.04 -16.86
C LYS A 16 1.69 -1.59 -16.35
N LYS A 17 2.88 -1.02 -16.49
CA LYS A 17 3.25 0.32 -15.98
C LYS A 17 2.30 1.44 -16.42
N SER A 18 1.70 1.33 -17.61
CA SER A 18 0.79 2.34 -18.18
C SER A 18 -0.61 2.35 -17.54
N THR A 19 -1.03 1.27 -16.88
CA THR A 19 -2.41 1.13 -16.35
C THR A 19 -2.57 1.63 -14.92
N TYR A 20 -1.47 1.75 -14.18
CA TYR A 20 -1.44 2.22 -12.80
C TYR A 20 -1.30 3.74 -12.72
N PRO A 21 -1.89 4.38 -11.69
CA PRO A 21 -1.84 5.84 -11.55
C PRO A 21 -0.42 6.32 -11.27
N LYS A 22 -0.06 7.49 -11.81
CA LYS A 22 1.13 8.20 -11.36
C LYS A 22 0.84 8.91 -10.06
N SER A 23 1.48 8.50 -8.97
CA SER A 23 1.26 9.16 -7.69
C SER A 23 2.47 9.04 -6.77
N LEU A 24 2.91 10.19 -6.29
CA LEU A 24 3.85 10.31 -5.17
C LEU A 24 3.19 9.97 -3.84
N ASN A 25 1.87 10.06 -3.76
CA ASN A 25 1.11 10.14 -2.51
C ASN A 25 0.02 9.08 -2.57
N SER A 26 0.38 7.84 -2.26
CA SER A 26 -0.56 6.72 -2.25
C SER A 26 -0.49 5.96 -0.94
N SER A 27 -1.57 5.27 -0.63
CA SER A 27 -1.66 4.33 0.48
C SER A 27 -1.97 2.94 -0.09
N CYS A 28 -1.37 1.90 0.50
CA CYS A 28 -1.51 0.50 0.11
C CYS A 28 -2.06 -0.27 1.30
N HIS A 29 -3.12 -1.04 1.08
CA HIS A 29 -3.69 -1.93 2.09
C HIS A 29 -4.14 -3.22 1.45
N ILE A 30 -4.34 -4.26 2.26
CA ILE A 30 -4.94 -5.52 1.83
C ILE A 30 -6.34 -5.62 2.44
N ASN A 31 -7.35 -5.85 1.61
CA ASN A 31 -8.72 -6.04 2.10
C ASN A 31 -8.95 -7.47 2.58
N LYS A 32 -10.16 -7.75 3.10
CA LYS A 32 -10.52 -9.07 3.61
C LYS A 32 -10.48 -10.19 2.56
N GLN A 33 -10.65 -9.85 1.28
CA GLN A 33 -10.57 -10.80 0.17
C GLN A 33 -9.13 -11.04 -0.30
N GLY A 34 -8.14 -10.36 0.27
CA GLY A 34 -6.75 -10.45 -0.16
C GLY A 34 -6.39 -9.57 -1.35
N ASN A 35 -7.30 -8.70 -1.81
CA ASN A 35 -7.03 -7.75 -2.89
C ASN A 35 -6.23 -6.56 -2.37
N ILE A 36 -5.39 -6.01 -3.24
CA ILE A 36 -4.62 -4.81 -2.97
C ILE A 36 -5.53 -3.61 -3.17
N LEU A 37 -5.67 -2.81 -2.13
CA LEU A 37 -6.34 -1.52 -2.13
C LEU A 37 -5.29 -0.43 -2.26
N LEU A 38 -5.26 0.24 -3.41
CA LEU A 38 -4.48 1.45 -3.60
C LEU A 38 -5.40 2.67 -3.48
N LEU A 39 -5.06 3.58 -2.59
CA LEU A 39 -5.70 4.89 -2.48
C LEU A 39 -4.75 5.92 -3.03
N HIS A 40 -5.18 6.69 -4.01
CA HIS A 40 -4.37 7.74 -4.59
C HIS A 40 -5.19 9.01 -4.82
N CYS A 41 -4.55 10.16 -4.65
CA CYS A 41 -5.12 11.43 -5.04
C CYS A 41 -4.96 11.60 -6.55
N SER A 42 -6.07 11.69 -7.30
CA SER A 42 -6.04 11.90 -8.75
C SER A 42 -6.15 13.37 -9.15
N GLY A 43 -6.10 14.28 -8.18
CA GLY A 43 -6.24 15.73 -8.34
C GLY A 43 -6.69 16.41 -7.04
N PRO A 44 -6.87 17.74 -7.03
CA PRO A 44 -7.40 18.47 -5.88
C PRO A 44 -8.75 17.88 -5.46
N GLN A 45 -8.87 17.51 -4.18
CA GLN A 45 -10.10 16.97 -3.60
C GLN A 45 -10.65 15.73 -4.34
N LYS A 46 -9.82 14.90 -5.00
CA LYS A 46 -10.30 13.64 -5.61
C LYS A 46 -9.47 12.48 -5.09
N LEU A 47 -10.07 11.70 -4.19
CA LEU A 47 -9.48 10.45 -3.70
C LEU A 47 -10.09 9.28 -4.49
N VAL A 48 -9.24 8.48 -5.11
CA VAL A 48 -9.64 7.32 -5.90
C VAL A 48 -9.13 6.06 -5.23
N GLN A 49 -10.03 5.11 -5.02
CA GLN A 49 -9.75 3.75 -4.63
C GLN A 49 -9.60 2.89 -5.87
N ILE A 50 -8.48 2.19 -5.97
CA ILE A 50 -8.22 1.17 -6.98
C ILE A 50 -8.13 -0.18 -6.25
N VAL A 51 -8.94 -1.13 -6.70
CA VAL A 51 -8.89 -2.52 -6.22
C VAL A 51 -8.14 -3.34 -7.27
N ILE A 52 -7.05 -3.95 -6.86
CA ILE A 52 -6.21 -4.81 -7.70
C ILE A 52 -6.30 -6.23 -7.16
N ASN A 53 -6.59 -7.17 -8.04
CA ASN A 53 -6.53 -8.59 -7.73
C ASN A 53 -5.09 -8.98 -7.39
N SER A 54 -4.85 -9.57 -6.22
CA SER A 54 -3.49 -9.87 -5.76
C SER A 54 -2.81 -11.05 -6.48
N GLN A 55 -3.56 -11.84 -7.25
CA GLN A 55 -3.01 -12.96 -8.01
C GLN A 55 -2.74 -12.57 -9.47
N SER A 56 -3.72 -11.96 -10.12
CA SER A 56 -3.63 -11.58 -11.55
C SER A 56 -3.04 -10.18 -11.79
N PHE A 57 -2.92 -9.37 -10.73
CA PHE A 57 -2.52 -7.96 -10.79
C PHE A 57 -3.32 -7.15 -11.82
N GLN A 58 -4.59 -7.53 -12.01
CA GLN A 58 -5.54 -6.75 -12.81
C GLN A 58 -6.29 -5.78 -11.92
N ILE A 59 -6.56 -4.59 -12.46
CA ILE A 59 -7.45 -3.63 -11.81
C ILE A 59 -8.87 -4.14 -11.98
N GLU A 60 -9.49 -4.55 -10.86
CA GLU A 60 -10.88 -5.03 -10.84
C GLU A 60 -11.86 -3.86 -10.73
N GLN A 61 -11.48 -2.81 -10.00
CA GLN A 61 -12.38 -1.70 -9.71
C GLN A 61 -11.63 -0.38 -9.53
N LYS A 62 -12.26 0.71 -9.99
CA LYS A 62 -11.86 2.09 -9.68
C LYS A 62 -13.07 2.84 -9.14
N ILE A 63 -12.98 3.36 -7.92
CA ILE A 63 -14.05 4.12 -7.25
C ILE A 63 -13.51 5.50 -6.88
N THR A 64 -14.17 6.55 -7.34
CA THR A 64 -13.89 7.91 -6.83
C THR A 64 -14.74 8.14 -5.59
N LEU A 65 -14.09 8.50 -4.48
CA LEU A 65 -14.77 8.81 -3.23
C LEU A 65 -15.26 10.25 -3.25
N ASN A 66 -16.45 10.50 -2.69
CA ASN A 66 -16.95 11.86 -2.46
C ASN A 66 -16.08 12.53 -1.38
N THR A 67 -15.66 13.77 -1.63
CA THR A 67 -14.76 14.56 -0.77
C THR A 67 -15.37 15.91 -0.40
N ASP A 68 -16.68 16.10 -0.57
CA ASP A 68 -17.35 17.40 -0.41
C ASP A 68 -17.18 17.99 1.01
N ASP A 69 -16.98 17.12 2.00
CA ASP A 69 -16.73 17.52 3.40
C ASP A 69 -15.26 17.89 3.68
N CYS A 70 -14.35 17.70 2.71
CA CYS A 70 -12.91 17.89 2.85
C CYS A 70 -12.47 19.21 2.20
N THR A 71 -12.73 20.33 2.87
CA THR A 71 -12.19 21.63 2.45
C THR A 71 -10.67 21.62 2.57
N ASN A 72 -9.94 21.94 1.49
CA ASN A 72 -8.47 21.99 1.43
C ASN A 72 -7.76 20.65 1.68
N LEU A 73 -8.28 19.55 1.10
CA LEU A 73 -7.56 18.29 1.06
C LEU A 73 -6.23 18.45 0.28
N ASP A 74 -5.14 18.74 0.98
CA ASP A 74 -3.79 18.71 0.42
C ASP A 74 -3.43 17.28 0.09
N THR A 75 -3.00 17.01 -1.15
CA THR A 75 -2.66 15.67 -1.63
C THR A 75 -1.49 15.04 -0.88
N THR A 76 -0.70 15.81 -0.13
CA THR A 76 0.44 15.31 0.67
C THR A 76 0.03 14.48 1.89
N PHE A 77 -1.24 14.49 2.32
CA PHE A 77 -1.68 13.75 3.51
C PHE A 77 -1.61 12.22 3.41
N LEU A 78 -1.60 11.69 2.19
CA LEU A 78 -1.47 10.24 1.96
C LEU A 78 -0.05 9.74 2.27
N HIS A 79 0.90 10.64 2.55
CA HIS A 79 2.27 10.27 2.90
C HIS A 79 2.33 9.58 4.27
N LYS A 80 2.46 8.25 4.18
CA LYS A 80 3.01 7.30 5.17
C LYS A 80 2.11 6.79 6.29
N GLN A 81 1.05 7.48 6.70
CA GLN A 81 0.32 7.10 7.91
C GLN A 81 -1.17 6.87 7.64
N SER A 82 -1.46 5.69 7.11
CA SER A 82 -2.82 5.23 6.81
C SER A 82 -3.08 3.87 7.45
N PHE A 83 -4.27 3.65 7.98
CA PHE A 83 -4.61 2.43 8.70
C PHE A 83 -5.95 1.88 8.23
N TYR A 84 -5.96 0.65 7.70
CA TYR A 84 -7.17 -0.03 7.26
C TYR A 84 -7.84 -0.79 8.40
N VAL A 85 -9.08 -0.42 8.73
CA VAL A 85 -9.90 -1.07 9.77
C VAL A 85 -11.34 -1.11 9.31
N ASN A 86 -11.97 -2.29 9.33
CA ASN A 86 -13.41 -2.46 9.08
C ASN A 86 -13.91 -1.75 7.80
N ASN A 87 -13.24 -1.99 6.67
CA ASN A 87 -13.56 -1.37 5.38
C ASN A 87 -13.41 0.16 5.32
N ARG A 88 -12.64 0.72 6.25
CA ARG A 88 -12.27 2.13 6.31
C ARG A 88 -10.77 2.29 6.29
N VAL A 89 -10.30 3.39 5.74
CA VAL A 89 -8.91 3.82 5.89
C VAL A 89 -8.85 5.14 6.64
N TYR A 90 -8.15 5.12 7.76
CA TYR A 90 -7.87 6.31 8.57
C TYR A 90 -6.54 6.89 8.15
N PHE A 91 -6.53 8.16 7.75
CA PHE A 91 -5.34 8.93 7.44
C PHE A 91 -5.05 9.87 8.58
N ILE A 92 -3.84 9.80 9.13
CA ILE A 92 -3.35 10.78 10.09
C ILE A 92 -2.38 11.69 9.36
N GLN A 93 -2.72 12.98 9.27
CA GLN A 93 -1.85 13.94 8.60
C GLN A 93 -0.53 14.09 9.35
N ASN A 94 0.58 14.15 8.58
CA ASN A 94 1.82 14.75 9.05
C ASN A 94 1.46 16.13 9.58
N SER A 95 1.65 16.37 10.88
CA SER A 95 1.00 17.49 11.56
C SER A 95 1.22 18.78 10.77
N ILE A 96 0.17 19.57 10.57
CA ILE A 96 0.16 20.97 10.10
C ILE A 96 -0.28 21.80 11.32
N PRO A 97 0.00 23.12 11.43
CA PRO A 97 -0.35 23.96 12.58
C PRO A 97 -1.72 23.69 13.23
N LYS A 98 -1.74 23.91 14.55
CA LYS A 98 -2.73 23.56 15.60
C LYS A 98 -4.24 23.69 15.28
N GLU A 99 -4.66 24.26 14.15
CA GLU A 99 -6.05 24.67 13.89
C GLU A 99 -6.78 23.87 12.80
N LEU A 100 -6.14 22.89 12.14
CA LEU A 100 -6.77 22.12 11.06
C LEU A 100 -7.09 20.67 11.49
N ASN A 101 -8.15 20.08 10.94
CA ASN A 101 -8.54 18.71 11.26
C ASN A 101 -7.44 17.72 10.83
N HIS A 102 -6.94 16.93 11.78
CA HIS A 102 -5.73 16.11 11.59
C HIS A 102 -5.98 14.67 11.11
N ILE A 103 -7.24 14.25 11.02
CA ILE A 103 -7.61 12.85 10.76
C ILE A 103 -8.77 12.78 9.78
N TYR A 104 -8.56 12.01 8.71
CA TYR A 104 -9.57 11.75 7.69
C TYR A 104 -9.91 10.27 7.67
N CYS A 105 -11.17 9.95 7.38
CA CYS A 105 -11.63 8.59 7.21
C CYS A 105 -12.18 8.43 5.79
N ALA A 106 -11.57 7.56 5.01
CA ALA A 106 -12.17 7.03 3.79
C ALA A 106 -13.03 5.82 4.19
N ASP A 107 -14.35 5.97 4.08
CA ASP A 107 -15.31 4.90 4.28
C ASP A 107 -15.78 4.38 2.92
N PHE A 108 -15.48 3.12 2.63
CA PHE A 108 -15.77 2.52 1.33
C PHE A 108 -17.22 2.07 1.19
N ASP A 109 -17.94 1.85 2.30
CA ASP A 109 -19.37 1.56 2.28
C ASP A 109 -20.15 2.83 1.95
N LEU A 110 -19.74 3.96 2.54
CA LEU A 110 -20.29 5.28 2.24
C LEU A 110 -19.75 5.89 0.94
N LYS A 111 -18.68 5.31 0.37
CA LYS A 111 -17.92 5.85 -0.77
C LYS A 111 -17.52 7.32 -0.56
N LYS A 112 -17.11 7.65 0.67
CA LYS A 112 -16.86 9.02 1.10
C LYS A 112 -15.57 9.13 1.88
N LEU A 113 -14.83 10.20 1.62
CA LEU A 113 -13.78 10.71 2.48
C LEU A 113 -14.34 11.89 3.28
N PHE A 114 -14.18 11.86 4.60
CA PHE A 114 -14.58 12.96 5.46
C PHE A 114 -13.59 13.16 6.61
N PRO A 115 -13.41 14.41 7.08
CA PRO A 115 -12.64 14.66 8.30
C PRO A 115 -13.40 14.10 9.50
N ILE A 116 -12.68 13.48 10.43
CA ILE A 116 -13.22 13.16 11.74
C ILE A 116 -13.35 14.47 12.52
N LYS A 117 -14.60 14.84 12.85
CA LYS A 117 -14.94 16.09 13.55
C LYS A 117 -15.04 15.86 15.06
N ASN A 118 -15.03 16.95 15.83
CA ASN A 118 -15.23 16.97 17.28
C ASN A 118 -14.19 16.13 18.05
N ILE A 119 -12.93 16.20 17.61
CA ILE A 119 -11.81 15.65 18.34
C ILE A 119 -11.40 16.67 19.40
N ASP A 120 -11.91 16.53 20.62
CA ASP A 120 -11.69 17.50 21.71
C ASP A 120 -10.26 17.45 22.30
N THR A 121 -9.51 16.41 21.95
CA THR A 121 -8.14 16.15 22.41
C THR A 121 -7.15 16.27 21.25
N LYS A 122 -5.86 16.50 21.55
CA LYS A 122 -4.81 16.65 20.53
C LYS A 122 -3.57 15.85 20.91
N PRO A 123 -2.73 15.46 19.94
CA PRO A 123 -1.43 14.87 20.26
C PRO A 123 -0.59 15.86 21.09
N SER A 124 0.31 15.32 21.92
CA SER A 124 1.13 16.13 22.83
C SER A 124 2.04 17.15 22.12
N THR A 125 2.43 16.88 20.88
CA THR A 125 3.25 17.77 20.06
C THR A 125 2.92 17.58 18.58
N PHE A 126 3.06 18.66 17.82
CA PHE A 126 3.24 18.60 16.36
C PHE A 126 4.44 17.71 16.04
N ARG A 127 4.33 16.91 14.97
CA ARG A 127 5.47 16.16 14.45
C ARG A 127 5.33 15.69 13.01
N ILE A 128 6.47 15.56 12.34
CA ILE A 128 6.63 14.91 11.02
C ILE A 128 7.68 13.79 11.11
N ASN A 129 7.75 12.91 10.10
CA ASN A 129 8.71 11.79 10.07
C ASN A 129 8.67 10.88 11.32
N TYR A 130 7.51 10.82 12.00
CA TYR A 130 7.23 9.89 13.08
C TYR A 130 6.87 8.51 12.52
N SER A 131 6.95 7.48 13.37
CA SER A 131 6.36 6.18 13.06
C SER A 131 4.99 6.06 13.72
N ALA A 132 4.08 5.29 13.12
CA ALA A 132 2.85 4.92 13.78
C ALA A 132 2.36 3.55 13.35
N THR A 133 1.72 2.85 14.29
CA THR A 133 1.32 1.45 14.16
C THR A 133 -0.06 1.26 14.80
N LEU A 134 -0.87 0.34 14.26
CA LEU A 134 -2.21 0.07 14.75
C LEU A 134 -2.22 -1.20 15.62
N PHE A 135 -2.79 -1.12 16.82
CA PHE A 135 -3.10 -2.28 17.65
C PHE A 135 -4.35 -2.05 18.48
N GLN A 136 -5.27 -3.04 18.45
CA GLN A 136 -6.55 -3.00 19.18
C GLN A 136 -7.30 -1.66 19.08
N PHE A 137 -7.49 -1.15 17.85
CA PHE A 137 -8.16 0.13 17.57
C PHE A 137 -7.43 1.39 18.09
N LYS A 138 -6.20 1.27 18.58
CA LYS A 138 -5.35 2.39 18.94
C LYS A 138 -4.20 2.51 17.96
N ILE A 139 -4.00 3.71 17.44
CA ILE A 139 -2.85 4.06 16.62
C ILE A 139 -1.79 4.65 17.54
N TYR A 140 -0.68 3.94 17.69
CA TYR A 140 0.47 4.32 18.51
C TYR A 140 1.42 5.15 17.66
N MET A 141 1.78 6.35 18.11
CA MET A 141 2.57 7.31 17.33
C MET A 141 3.81 7.77 18.11
N PHE A 142 5.00 7.40 17.64
CA PHE A 142 6.27 7.64 18.34
C PHE A 142 7.26 8.51 17.54
N GLY A 143 7.96 9.38 18.26
CA GLY A 143 9.12 10.13 17.78
C GLY A 143 8.81 11.16 16.71
N GLY A 144 9.70 11.35 15.74
CA GLY A 144 9.59 12.35 14.67
C GLY A 144 10.34 13.65 14.96
N LEU A 145 10.12 14.64 14.10
CA LEU A 145 10.64 16.01 14.23
C LEU A 145 9.52 16.93 14.70
N ASN A 146 9.75 17.69 15.77
CA ASN A 146 8.79 18.65 16.29
C ASN A 146 8.71 19.94 15.42
N GLU A 147 7.93 20.93 15.85
CA GLU A 147 7.75 22.21 15.16
C GLU A 147 9.04 23.01 14.97
N ASN A 148 10.09 22.72 15.76
CA ASN A 148 11.41 23.34 15.68
C ASN A 148 12.40 22.49 14.87
N ASN A 149 11.93 21.50 14.12
CA ASN A 149 12.75 20.50 13.42
C ASN A 149 13.74 19.78 14.35
N GLN A 150 13.37 19.57 15.61
CA GLN A 150 14.18 18.81 16.56
C GLN A 150 13.60 17.40 16.72
N PRO A 151 14.44 16.36 16.74
CA PRO A 151 14.00 15.01 17.07
C PRO A 151 13.30 14.98 18.42
N THR A 152 12.22 14.21 18.51
CA THR A 152 11.49 13.97 19.76
C THR A 152 11.35 12.48 20.01
N ASN A 153 11.05 12.10 21.26
CA ASN A 153 10.58 10.77 21.65
C ASN A 153 9.14 10.84 22.19
N ALA A 154 8.38 11.86 21.80
CA ALA A 154 6.96 11.99 22.13
C ALA A 154 6.21 10.72 21.71
N PHE A 155 5.32 10.27 22.58
CA PHE A 155 4.54 9.06 22.38
C PHE A 155 3.08 9.34 22.72
N ASP A 156 2.22 9.21 21.71
CA ASP A 156 0.78 9.44 21.83
C ASP A 156 0.01 8.29 21.17
N THR A 157 -1.21 8.05 21.63
CA THR A 157 -2.17 7.16 21.00
C THR A 157 -3.37 7.92 20.46
N PHE A 158 -3.89 7.51 19.32
CA PHE A 158 -5.21 7.89 18.85
C PHE A 158 -6.14 6.68 18.85
N ASP A 159 -7.20 6.74 19.64
CA ASP A 159 -8.22 5.70 19.69
C ASP A 159 -9.29 5.95 18.62
N ILE A 160 -9.40 5.05 17.63
CA ILE A 160 -10.35 5.22 16.51
C ILE A 160 -11.80 4.88 16.88
N SER A 161 -12.04 4.35 18.09
CA SER A 161 -13.37 4.08 18.60
C SER A 161 -13.94 5.26 19.37
N THR A 162 -13.09 6.01 20.08
CA THR A 162 -13.51 7.18 20.88
C THR A 162 -13.13 8.51 20.25
N TYR A 163 -12.30 8.50 19.20
CA TYR A 163 -11.69 9.67 18.57
C TYR A 163 -10.95 10.57 19.56
N LYS A 164 -10.17 9.95 20.44
CA LYS A 164 -9.38 10.66 21.45
C LYS A 164 -7.89 10.41 21.28
N TRP A 165 -7.13 11.49 21.47
CA TRP A 165 -5.70 11.49 21.62
C TRP A 165 -5.34 11.39 23.10
N GLU A 166 -4.37 10.53 23.41
CA GLU A 166 -3.84 10.36 24.75
C GLU A 166 -2.31 10.34 24.69
N LYS A 167 -1.66 11.06 25.61
CA LYS A 167 -0.22 10.94 25.79
C LYS A 167 0.08 9.65 26.53
N VAL A 168 0.95 8.83 25.97
CA VAL A 168 1.36 7.57 26.61
C VAL A 168 2.54 7.83 27.52
N LEU A 169 2.39 7.46 28.80
CA LEU A 169 3.49 7.51 29.77
C LEU A 169 4.13 6.13 29.83
N THR A 170 5.42 6.07 29.51
CA THR A 170 6.20 4.82 29.50
C THR A 170 7.37 4.88 30.46
N GLN A 171 7.85 3.71 30.88
CA GLN A 171 8.99 3.57 31.78
C GLN A 171 10.09 2.70 31.14
N GLY A 172 11.19 2.49 31.87
CA GLY A 172 12.29 1.62 31.42
C GLY A 172 13.30 2.33 30.50
N LYS A 173 13.86 1.59 29.55
CA LYS A 173 14.86 2.07 28.59
C LYS A 173 14.19 2.74 27.38
N VAL A 174 13.58 3.89 27.62
CA VAL A 174 12.87 4.67 26.60
C VAL A 174 13.82 5.02 25.45
N PRO A 175 13.43 4.82 24.17
CA PRO A 175 14.27 5.21 23.05
C PRO A 175 14.58 6.72 23.07
N ALA A 176 15.82 7.06 22.74
CA ALA A 176 16.22 8.46 22.57
C ALA A 176 15.40 9.16 21.46
N PRO A 177 15.24 10.50 21.53
CA PRO A 177 14.61 11.28 20.49
C PRO A 177 15.14 10.96 19.09
N ARG A 178 14.24 10.63 18.15
CA ARG A 178 14.60 10.13 16.81
C ARG A 178 13.49 10.37 15.80
N HIS A 179 13.83 10.47 14.53
CA HIS A 179 12.87 10.51 13.43
C HIS A 179 13.27 9.54 12.32
N SER A 180 12.36 9.31 11.37
CA SER A 180 12.57 8.43 10.21
C SER A 180 12.98 6.99 10.58
N HIS A 181 12.55 6.52 11.76
CA HIS A 181 12.79 5.16 12.24
C HIS A 181 11.67 4.22 11.77
N CYS A 182 11.92 2.92 11.86
CA CYS A 182 10.90 1.90 11.62
C CYS A 182 10.21 1.54 12.93
N ALA A 183 8.91 1.25 12.86
CA ALA A 183 8.19 0.69 13.99
C ALA A 183 7.15 -0.33 13.53
N GLU A 184 7.03 -1.43 14.25
CA GLU A 184 6.13 -2.54 13.92
C GLU A 184 5.54 -3.15 15.20
N ILE A 185 4.31 -3.66 15.11
CA ILE A 185 3.70 -4.38 16.24
C ILE A 185 3.73 -5.88 15.97
N VAL A 186 4.31 -6.63 16.90
CA VAL A 186 4.30 -8.09 16.92
C VAL A 186 3.69 -8.56 18.23
N SER A 187 2.60 -9.32 18.13
CA SER A 187 1.76 -9.66 19.28
C SER A 187 1.38 -8.38 20.04
N GLU A 188 1.67 -8.29 21.33
CA GLU A 188 1.39 -7.14 22.19
C GLU A 188 2.62 -6.26 22.43
N HIS A 189 3.57 -6.28 21.50
CA HIS A 189 4.83 -5.55 21.62
C HIS A 189 5.05 -4.59 20.45
N LEU A 190 5.38 -3.34 20.76
CA LEU A 190 5.82 -2.34 19.78
C LEU A 190 7.34 -2.37 19.68
N VAL A 191 7.83 -2.63 18.48
CA VAL A 191 9.26 -2.66 18.14
C VAL A 191 9.65 -1.35 17.49
N ILE A 192 10.76 -0.75 17.93
CA ILE A 192 11.36 0.45 17.34
C ILE A 192 12.84 0.19 17.03
N ILE A 193 13.25 0.51 15.81
CA ILE A 193 14.64 0.46 15.38
C ILE A 193 14.97 1.54 14.36
N GLY A 194 16.24 1.96 14.34
CA GLY A 194 16.73 2.87 13.34
C GLY A 194 16.36 4.32 13.64
N GLY A 195 16.38 5.11 12.58
CA GLY A 195 16.21 6.56 12.60
C GLY A 195 17.49 7.29 12.97
N THR A 196 17.38 8.62 13.01
CA THR A 196 18.50 9.50 13.29
C THR A 196 18.12 10.58 14.30
N LYS A 197 19.13 11.06 15.03
CA LYS A 197 19.05 12.23 15.92
C LYS A 197 19.46 13.54 15.23
N SER A 198 19.78 13.51 13.94
CA SER A 198 20.23 14.69 13.18
C SER A 198 19.41 14.88 11.92
N ASN A 199 19.24 16.15 11.56
CA ASN A 199 18.67 16.54 10.26
C ASN A 199 19.67 16.34 9.11
N ASP A 200 20.97 16.17 9.41
CA ASP A 200 21.95 15.73 8.44
C ASP A 200 21.84 14.21 8.25
N LEU A 201 21.26 13.82 7.12
CA LEU A 201 21.04 12.41 6.78
C LEU A 201 22.29 11.71 6.25
N PHE A 202 23.41 12.42 6.08
CA PHE A 202 24.70 11.85 5.65
C PHE A 202 25.64 11.60 6.84
N ASP A 203 25.34 12.17 8.00
CA ASP A 203 26.10 11.93 9.23
C ASP A 203 25.77 10.57 9.84
N ARG A 204 26.62 9.59 9.54
CA ARG A 204 26.50 8.20 10.00
C ARG A 204 26.58 8.05 11.53
N GLU A 205 27.20 8.98 12.25
CA GLU A 205 27.29 8.94 13.72
C GLU A 205 25.98 9.32 14.40
N CYS A 206 25.04 9.89 13.62
CA CYS A 206 23.74 10.29 14.10
C CYS A 206 22.65 9.22 14.01
N PHE A 207 22.96 8.06 13.40
CA PHE A 207 21.98 6.99 13.27
C PHE A 207 21.90 6.12 14.52
N HIS A 208 20.68 5.80 14.90
CA HIS A 208 20.38 4.82 15.92
C HIS A 208 20.45 3.43 15.32
N SER A 209 21.10 2.52 16.02
CA SER A 209 21.06 1.09 15.69
C SER A 209 20.31 0.29 16.74
N GLU A 210 19.98 0.87 17.90
CA GLU A 210 19.42 0.16 19.04
C GLU A 210 18.01 -0.37 18.76
N LEU A 211 17.79 -1.63 19.12
CA LEU A 211 16.48 -2.27 19.12
C LEU A 211 15.78 -2.02 20.45
N HIS A 212 14.63 -1.35 20.41
CA HIS A 212 13.77 -1.14 21.57
C HIS A 212 12.45 -1.88 21.40
N ILE A 213 11.99 -2.51 22.48
CA ILE A 213 10.70 -3.20 22.52
C ILE A 213 9.91 -2.65 23.71
N LEU A 214 8.70 -2.19 23.43
CA LEU A 214 7.70 -1.82 24.43
C LEU A 214 6.68 -2.94 24.57
N ASP A 215 6.49 -3.43 25.78
CA ASP A 215 5.32 -4.22 26.13
C ASP A 215 4.11 -3.27 26.26
N LEU A 216 3.08 -3.47 25.45
CA LEU A 216 1.90 -2.61 25.40
C LEU A 216 0.96 -2.79 26.59
N ASN A 217 1.08 -3.88 27.36
CA ASN A 217 0.32 -4.09 28.59
C ASN A 217 0.95 -3.36 29.77
N THR A 218 2.28 -3.41 29.88
CA THR A 218 3.00 -2.82 31.03
C THR A 218 3.52 -1.41 30.75
N LEU A 219 3.62 -1.01 29.49
CA LEU A 219 4.22 0.24 29.02
C LEU A 219 5.68 0.43 29.47
N ILE A 220 6.42 -0.68 29.59
CA ILE A 220 7.84 -0.70 29.94
C ILE A 220 8.68 -0.98 28.70
N TRP A 221 9.60 -0.07 28.39
CA TRP A 221 10.59 -0.24 27.34
C TRP A 221 11.79 -1.06 27.80
N THR A 222 12.19 -2.00 26.94
CA THR A 222 13.45 -2.74 27.06
C THR A 222 14.31 -2.47 25.83
N GLN A 223 15.57 -2.10 26.06
CA GLN A 223 16.58 -2.09 24.99
C GLN A 223 17.17 -3.49 24.89
N ILE A 224 17.06 -4.10 23.71
CA ILE A 224 17.43 -5.48 23.48
C ILE A 224 18.87 -5.53 22.95
N PRO A 225 19.77 -6.33 23.57
CA PRO A 225 21.06 -6.64 22.99
C PRO A 225 20.87 -7.28 21.62
N GLN A 226 21.60 -6.80 20.62
CA GLN A 226 21.45 -7.25 19.25
C GLN A 226 22.54 -8.25 18.90
N ASP A 227 22.16 -9.26 18.11
CA ASP A 227 23.03 -10.33 17.63
C ASP A 227 22.72 -10.61 16.15
N GLY A 228 23.72 -11.13 15.41
CA GLY A 228 23.60 -11.46 13.99
C GLY A 228 23.86 -10.30 13.03
N ALA A 229 23.17 -10.30 11.88
CA ALA A 229 23.35 -9.36 10.78
C ALA A 229 22.64 -8.02 11.02
N ILE A 230 23.09 -7.28 12.03
CA ILE A 230 22.44 -6.04 12.50
C ILE A 230 22.44 -4.96 11.39
N PRO A 231 21.28 -4.40 11.02
CA PRO A 231 21.22 -3.30 10.06
C PRO A 231 21.87 -2.04 10.64
N LYS A 232 22.68 -1.36 9.83
CA LYS A 232 23.35 -0.12 10.19
C LYS A 232 22.77 1.03 9.38
N TYR A 233 22.62 2.21 9.99
CA TYR A 233 22.14 3.42 9.30
C TYR A 233 20.71 3.32 8.74
N MET A 234 19.90 2.40 9.29
CA MET A 234 18.50 2.23 8.88
C MET A 234 17.70 3.51 9.17
N SER A 235 17.22 4.15 8.10
CA SER A 235 16.24 5.24 8.19
C SER A 235 15.33 5.21 6.97
N TYR A 236 14.15 5.82 7.09
CA TYR A 236 13.14 5.87 6.03
C TYR A 236 12.75 4.48 5.49
N GLY A 237 12.95 3.43 6.28
CA GLY A 237 12.60 2.07 5.93
C GLY A 237 11.12 1.77 6.13
N TYR A 238 10.75 0.58 5.69
CA TYR A 238 9.45 -0.04 5.84
C TYR A 238 9.61 -1.28 6.71
N SER A 239 8.64 -1.55 7.57
CA SER A 239 8.58 -2.77 8.37
C SER A 239 7.33 -3.55 8.04
N PHE A 240 7.43 -4.88 8.11
CA PHE A 240 6.33 -5.79 7.85
C PHE A 240 6.41 -6.97 8.83
N LYS A 241 5.40 -7.11 9.68
CA LYS A 241 5.17 -8.37 10.40
C LYS A 241 4.68 -9.42 9.40
N ILE A 242 5.46 -10.48 9.19
CA ILE A 242 5.12 -11.55 8.24
C ILE A 242 4.52 -12.80 8.91
N ASP A 243 4.78 -12.98 10.20
CA ASP A 243 4.19 -14.02 11.04
C ASP A 243 4.24 -13.59 12.53
N GLU A 244 3.93 -14.50 13.46
CA GLU A 244 3.93 -14.22 14.90
C GLU A 244 5.30 -13.90 15.49
N ASN A 245 6.37 -14.24 14.78
CA ASN A 245 7.74 -14.20 15.26
C ASN A 245 8.69 -13.37 14.39
N SER A 246 8.29 -12.92 13.20
CA SER A 246 9.24 -12.41 12.22
C SER A 246 8.82 -11.06 11.67
N ILE A 247 9.78 -10.13 11.63
CA ILE A 247 9.62 -8.81 11.03
C ILE A 247 10.65 -8.65 9.92
N ILE A 248 10.19 -8.36 8.71
CA ILE A 248 11.05 -7.93 7.62
C ILE A 248 11.12 -6.41 7.62
N PHE A 249 12.34 -5.89 7.50
CA PHE A 249 12.62 -4.48 7.29
C PHE A 249 13.20 -4.30 5.88
N LEU A 250 12.60 -3.39 5.11
CA LEU A 250 13.15 -2.93 3.84
C LEU A 250 13.65 -1.50 4.01
N TRP A 251 14.91 -1.25 3.68
CA TRP A 251 15.57 0.01 4.02
C TRP A 251 16.72 0.32 3.07
N ASN A 252 17.41 1.44 3.25
CA ASN A 252 18.61 1.77 2.49
C ASN A 252 19.55 2.62 3.36
N ASP A 253 20.85 2.49 3.15
CA ASP A 253 21.86 3.40 3.69
C ASP A 253 21.98 4.60 2.75
N ARG A 254 21.31 5.70 3.11
CA ARG A 254 21.33 6.94 2.31
C ARG A 254 22.73 7.56 2.20
N ALA A 255 23.61 7.27 3.15
CA ALA A 255 24.99 7.71 3.11
C ALA A 255 25.86 6.82 2.21
N ASN A 256 25.27 5.82 1.55
CA ASN A 256 25.92 4.99 0.55
C ASN A 256 25.38 5.34 -0.85
N ASP A 257 26.25 5.34 -1.86
CA ASP A 257 25.86 5.60 -3.26
C ASP A 257 25.10 4.42 -3.89
N ASN A 258 24.88 3.34 -3.14
CA ASN A 258 24.10 2.19 -3.60
C ASN A 258 22.62 2.46 -3.36
N TYR A 259 21.91 2.96 -4.38
CA TYR A 259 20.49 3.32 -4.35
C TYR A 259 19.53 2.13 -4.25
N VAL A 260 20.02 0.93 -3.97
CA VAL A 260 19.25 -0.32 -3.96
C VAL A 260 18.58 -0.55 -2.60
N ILE A 261 17.41 -1.18 -2.59
CA ILE A 261 16.73 -1.57 -1.35
C ILE A 261 17.47 -2.72 -0.66
N GLU A 262 17.76 -2.54 0.62
CA GLU A 262 18.28 -3.58 1.51
C GLU A 262 17.15 -4.22 2.31
N SER A 263 17.42 -5.44 2.78
CA SER A 263 16.45 -6.26 3.50
C SER A 263 17.10 -6.91 4.72
N SER A 264 16.51 -6.71 5.89
CA SER A 264 16.94 -7.34 7.14
C SER A 264 15.75 -7.96 7.84
N VAL A 265 15.99 -9.05 8.57
CA VAL A 265 14.93 -9.76 9.26
C VAL A 265 15.25 -9.89 10.73
N LEU A 266 14.28 -9.53 11.57
CA LEU A 266 14.36 -9.75 13.02
C LEU A 266 13.51 -10.98 13.37
N ASP A 267 14.16 -11.98 13.95
CA ASP A 267 13.46 -13.05 14.67
C ASP A 267 13.15 -12.54 16.08
N PHE A 268 11.87 -12.39 16.38
CA PHE A 268 11.35 -11.76 17.58
C PHE A 268 11.49 -12.65 18.82
N GLN A 269 11.56 -13.97 18.69
CA GLN A 269 11.72 -14.89 19.83
C GLN A 269 13.17 -14.95 20.25
N THR A 270 14.07 -15.13 19.29
CA THR A 270 15.51 -15.23 19.54
C THR A 270 16.21 -13.88 19.64
N LYS A 271 15.55 -12.80 19.20
CA LYS A 271 16.08 -11.43 19.09
C LYS A 271 17.31 -11.32 18.17
N LYS A 272 17.44 -12.24 17.20
CA LYS A 272 18.55 -12.28 16.27
C LYS A 272 18.19 -11.65 14.93
N TRP A 273 19.17 -10.95 14.36
CA TRP A 273 19.11 -10.41 13.01
C TRP A 273 19.64 -11.40 11.99
N ASN A 274 18.87 -11.59 10.93
CA ASN A 274 19.21 -12.44 9.79
C ASN A 274 19.16 -11.61 8.50
N SER A 275 19.95 -12.00 7.50
CA SER A 275 19.78 -11.52 6.14
C SER A 275 18.59 -12.24 5.49
N LEU A 276 17.83 -11.52 4.67
CA LEU A 276 16.85 -12.14 3.79
C LEU A 276 17.56 -12.48 2.46
N PRO A 277 17.77 -13.75 2.11
CA PRO A 277 18.37 -14.11 0.83
C PRO A 277 17.39 -13.77 -0.29
N ILE A 278 17.74 -12.78 -1.10
CA ILE A 278 16.99 -12.40 -2.29
C ILE A 278 17.79 -12.86 -3.49
N LEU A 279 17.18 -13.71 -4.32
CA LEU A 279 17.85 -14.35 -5.44
C LEU A 279 17.79 -13.52 -6.73
N SER A 280 16.90 -12.54 -6.79
CA SER A 280 16.76 -11.61 -7.92
C SER A 280 17.48 -10.29 -7.71
N GLN A 281 17.60 -9.52 -8.78
CA GLN A 281 17.95 -8.12 -8.69
C GLN A 281 16.93 -7.39 -7.81
N LYS A 282 17.44 -6.59 -6.87
CA LYS A 282 16.64 -5.76 -5.98
C LYS A 282 16.31 -4.43 -6.68
N PRO A 283 15.09 -3.88 -6.53
CA PRO A 283 14.75 -2.58 -7.07
C PRO A 283 15.50 -1.45 -6.33
N GLU A 284 15.51 -0.27 -6.94
CA GLU A 284 15.92 0.95 -6.23
C GLU A 284 15.05 1.19 -5.00
N HIS A 285 15.67 1.68 -3.93
CA HIS A 285 14.97 2.15 -2.76
C HIS A 285 14.10 3.36 -3.11
N ARG A 286 12.85 3.32 -2.65
CA ARG A 286 11.88 4.38 -2.88
C ARG A 286 11.47 4.97 -1.55
N TYR A 287 11.44 6.29 -1.51
CA TYR A 287 10.93 7.05 -0.38
C TYR A 287 9.45 7.33 -0.59
N SER A 288 8.69 7.31 0.50
CA SER A 288 7.24 7.55 0.49
C SER A 288 6.47 6.62 -0.44
N ALA A 289 6.95 5.41 -0.67
CA ALA A 289 6.20 4.41 -1.42
C ALA A 289 5.01 3.93 -0.58
N ALA A 290 3.91 3.62 -1.26
CA ALA A 290 2.77 2.95 -0.65
C ALA A 290 3.13 1.48 -0.49
N THR A 291 3.18 0.99 0.74
CA THR A 291 3.63 -0.38 1.01
C THR A 291 2.62 -1.15 1.83
N CYS A 292 2.51 -2.44 1.57
CA CYS A 292 1.68 -3.34 2.38
C CYS A 292 2.13 -4.80 2.26
N TYR A 293 1.90 -5.60 3.29
CA TYR A 293 2.13 -7.04 3.27
C TYR A 293 0.81 -7.79 3.07
N ASN A 294 0.80 -8.72 2.12
CA ASN A 294 -0.31 -9.63 1.87
C ASN A 294 -0.02 -10.98 2.51
N GLU A 295 -0.70 -11.26 3.61
CA GLU A 295 -0.54 -12.49 4.36
C GLU A 295 -1.02 -13.74 3.60
N LEU A 296 -2.02 -13.59 2.70
CA LEU A 296 -2.58 -14.71 1.94
C LEU A 296 -1.64 -15.15 0.82
N THR A 297 -1.00 -14.19 0.14
CA THR A 297 -0.08 -14.48 -0.96
C THR A 297 1.38 -14.48 -0.55
N LYS A 298 1.69 -14.15 0.71
CA LYS A 298 3.05 -14.01 1.28
C LYS A 298 3.92 -13.03 0.48
N GLN A 299 3.34 -11.88 0.14
CA GLN A 299 3.98 -10.87 -0.72
C GLN A 299 4.05 -9.51 -0.03
N ILE A 300 5.21 -8.87 -0.09
CA ILE A 300 5.35 -7.44 0.24
C ILE A 300 5.17 -6.65 -1.06
N ILE A 301 4.25 -5.70 -1.06
CA ILE A 301 3.95 -4.83 -2.19
C ILE A 301 4.57 -3.46 -1.95
N ILE A 302 5.27 -2.93 -2.96
CA ILE A 302 5.77 -1.56 -3.01
C ILE A 302 5.19 -0.89 -4.25
N PHE A 303 4.41 0.16 -4.04
CA PHE A 303 3.81 0.93 -5.12
C PHE A 303 4.28 2.38 -5.09
N GLY A 304 4.77 2.84 -6.24
CA GLY A 304 5.15 4.22 -6.47
C GLY A 304 6.26 4.73 -5.54
N GLY A 305 6.14 5.97 -5.07
CA GLY A 305 7.19 6.67 -4.35
C GLY A 305 8.21 7.32 -5.29
N PHE A 306 9.30 7.84 -4.72
CA PHE A 306 10.37 8.50 -5.47
C PHE A 306 11.74 7.98 -5.04
N SER A 307 12.68 7.87 -5.99
CA SER A 307 14.09 7.65 -5.70
C SER A 307 14.89 8.94 -5.89
N PHE A 308 16.07 9.00 -5.28
CA PHE A 308 17.06 10.02 -5.59
C PHE A 308 18.12 9.31 -6.42
N THR A 309 18.27 9.64 -7.70
CA THR A 309 19.44 9.23 -8.50
C THR A 309 20.23 10.49 -8.86
N GLN A 310 21.54 10.35 -9.06
CA GLN A 310 22.48 11.48 -9.15
C GLN A 310 21.95 12.64 -10.02
N ASN A 311 21.90 13.83 -9.40
CA ASN A 311 21.62 15.15 -9.97
C ASN A 311 20.20 15.54 -10.42
N GLU A 312 19.17 14.70 -10.24
CA GLU A 312 17.78 15.17 -10.34
C GLU A 312 16.86 14.50 -9.30
N MET A 313 16.00 15.29 -8.65
CA MET A 313 14.87 14.78 -7.86
C MET A 313 13.76 14.31 -8.82
N ASN A 314 14.00 13.34 -9.70
CA ASN A 314 13.04 13.04 -10.78
C ASN A 314 12.98 11.55 -11.16
N CYS A 315 12.33 10.71 -10.35
CA CYS A 315 11.40 9.75 -10.92
C CYS A 315 10.30 9.41 -9.91
N ILE A 316 9.09 9.91 -10.18
CA ILE A 316 7.89 9.35 -9.58
C ILE A 316 7.70 7.98 -10.22
N SER A 317 7.87 6.93 -9.44
CA SER A 317 7.56 5.60 -9.93
C SER A 317 6.05 5.40 -9.94
N ASN A 318 5.56 4.66 -10.93
CA ASN A 318 4.22 4.06 -10.90
C ASN A 318 4.34 2.54 -10.92
N ASP A 319 5.57 2.05 -10.73
CA ASP A 319 5.85 0.64 -10.76
C ASP A 319 5.29 0.03 -9.46
N LEU A 320 4.57 -1.06 -9.64
CA LEU A 320 4.26 -1.99 -8.58
C LEU A 320 5.37 -3.04 -8.57
N ASP A 321 6.22 -2.98 -7.56
CA ASP A 321 7.17 -4.05 -7.25
C ASP A 321 6.61 -4.92 -6.13
N GLN A 322 7.04 -6.16 -6.15
CA GLN A 322 6.59 -7.17 -5.22
C GLN A 322 7.78 -8.01 -4.78
N LEU A 323 7.93 -8.20 -3.48
CA LEU A 323 8.82 -9.21 -2.93
C LEU A 323 7.98 -10.42 -2.53
N SER A 324 8.08 -11.50 -3.30
CA SER A 324 7.46 -12.79 -2.98
C SER A 324 8.35 -13.55 -2.01
N LEU A 325 7.75 -14.06 -0.94
CA LEU A 325 8.40 -14.89 0.06
C LEU A 325 7.92 -16.34 -0.12
N PHE A 326 8.78 -17.21 -0.63
CA PHE A 326 8.43 -18.61 -0.86
C PHE A 326 9.05 -19.51 0.18
N LYS A 327 8.23 -20.47 0.64
CA LYS A 327 8.70 -21.55 1.48
C LYS A 327 9.30 -22.67 0.66
N GLU A 328 10.08 -23.53 1.32
CA GLU A 328 10.61 -24.76 0.72
C GLU A 328 9.50 -25.67 0.17
N GLU A 329 8.32 -25.69 0.81
CA GLU A 329 7.18 -26.50 0.38
C GLU A 329 6.42 -25.92 -0.83
N ASP A 330 6.68 -24.65 -1.21
CA ASP A 330 6.02 -23.97 -2.34
C ASP A 330 6.65 -24.35 -3.69
N GLU A 331 7.32 -25.51 -3.78
CA GLU A 331 8.10 -25.93 -4.95
C GLU A 331 7.28 -25.96 -6.25
N GLU A 332 6.02 -26.38 -6.16
CA GLU A 332 5.11 -26.44 -7.30
C GLU A 332 4.73 -25.05 -7.84
N LEU A 333 4.69 -24.03 -6.98
CA LEU A 333 4.40 -22.65 -7.40
C LEU A 333 5.53 -22.08 -8.26
N PHE A 334 6.80 -22.46 -8.03
CA PHE A 334 7.91 -22.01 -8.89
C PHE A 334 7.73 -22.43 -10.35
N SER A 335 7.12 -23.60 -10.60
CA SER A 335 6.90 -24.12 -11.95
C SER A 335 5.91 -23.30 -12.78
N GLN A 336 5.14 -22.42 -12.11
CA GLN A 336 4.13 -21.55 -12.70
C GLN A 336 4.58 -20.08 -12.80
N LEU A 337 5.74 -19.73 -12.24
CA LEU A 337 6.27 -18.36 -12.30
C LEU A 337 6.94 -18.13 -13.66
N GLU A 338 6.33 -17.29 -14.50
CA GLU A 338 7.06 -16.60 -15.56
C GLU A 338 7.93 -15.50 -14.92
N LEU A 339 9.19 -15.82 -14.59
CA LEU A 339 10.17 -14.82 -14.16
C LEU A 339 10.29 -13.75 -15.25
N TYR A 340 10.15 -12.47 -14.86
CA TYR A 340 10.22 -11.37 -15.81
C TYR A 340 11.52 -10.59 -15.76
N GLY A 341 12.22 -10.59 -16.89
CA GLY A 341 13.57 -10.05 -17.05
C GLY A 341 14.41 -10.76 -18.14
N GLY A 342 13.90 -11.85 -18.71
CA GLY A 342 14.69 -12.69 -19.64
C GLY A 342 15.81 -13.46 -18.92
N THR A 343 16.62 -14.13 -19.73
CA THR A 343 17.75 -15.01 -19.37
C THR A 343 18.82 -14.39 -18.44
N LYS A 344 18.85 -13.06 -18.28
CA LYS A 344 19.78 -12.34 -17.38
C LYS A 344 19.73 -12.76 -15.90
N TYR A 345 18.66 -13.40 -15.46
CA TYR A 345 18.55 -13.95 -14.11
C TYR A 345 19.45 -15.18 -13.90
N LEU A 346 19.72 -15.95 -14.96
CA LEU A 346 20.59 -17.14 -14.90
C LEU A 346 22.09 -16.80 -14.92
N ASP A 347 22.48 -15.70 -15.58
CA ASP A 347 23.89 -15.32 -15.73
C ASP A 347 24.58 -14.99 -14.38
N GLN A 348 23.80 -14.57 -13.37
CA GLN A 348 24.34 -14.27 -12.02
C GLN A 348 24.42 -15.50 -11.10
N LEU A 349 23.87 -16.65 -11.53
CA LEU A 349 23.88 -17.90 -10.76
C LEU A 349 25.13 -18.77 -11.00
N GLU A 350 26.08 -18.35 -11.85
CA GLU A 350 27.33 -19.09 -12.07
C GLU A 350 28.27 -19.13 -10.85
N GLN A 351 28.04 -18.28 -9.84
CA GLN A 351 28.78 -18.30 -8.57
C GLN A 351 27.95 -18.96 -7.47
N ALA A 352 27.82 -20.29 -7.57
CA ALA A 352 27.27 -21.21 -6.56
C ALA A 352 25.82 -20.91 -6.08
N PRO A 353 24.78 -21.37 -6.81
CA PRO A 353 23.40 -21.30 -6.34
C PRO A 353 23.22 -22.15 -5.06
N PRO A 354 22.33 -21.77 -4.12
CA PRO A 354 21.62 -22.79 -3.35
C PRO A 354 20.94 -23.72 -4.37
N GLN A 355 21.09 -25.05 -4.22
CA GLN A 355 20.59 -26.00 -5.21
C GLN A 355 19.10 -25.75 -5.49
N LEU A 356 18.81 -25.10 -6.63
CA LEU A 356 17.44 -24.99 -7.12
C LEU A 356 16.97 -26.42 -7.44
N PRO A 357 15.75 -26.80 -7.04
CA PRO A 357 15.15 -28.09 -7.42
C PRO A 357 15.32 -28.35 -8.92
N GLU A 358 15.77 -29.56 -9.31
CA GLU A 358 16.21 -29.87 -10.68
C GLU A 358 15.16 -29.53 -11.76
N LYS A 359 13.87 -29.61 -11.43
CA LYS A 359 12.75 -29.26 -12.32
C LYS A 359 12.72 -27.80 -12.77
N ILE A 360 13.43 -26.92 -12.07
CA ILE A 360 13.49 -25.50 -12.41
C ILE A 360 14.53 -25.30 -13.53
N LYS A 361 15.64 -26.05 -13.59
CA LYS A 361 16.74 -25.78 -14.55
C LYS A 361 16.35 -25.88 -16.03
N ASP A 362 15.43 -26.77 -16.39
CA ASP A 362 15.15 -27.12 -17.79
C ASP A 362 14.23 -26.14 -18.54
N ARG A 363 13.60 -25.17 -17.87
CA ARG A 363 12.64 -24.23 -18.48
C ARG A 363 13.18 -22.83 -18.78
N PHE A 364 14.40 -22.52 -18.38
CA PHE A 364 14.96 -21.16 -18.50
C PHE A 364 15.92 -20.99 -19.70
N LEU A 365 16.08 -22.02 -20.55
CA LEU A 365 17.12 -22.06 -21.59
C LEU A 365 16.65 -21.93 -23.05
N ASP A 366 15.37 -21.65 -23.32
CA ASP A 366 14.91 -21.43 -24.70
C ASP A 366 14.64 -19.94 -24.97
N GLU A 367 15.56 -19.28 -25.68
CA GLU A 367 15.37 -17.96 -26.30
C GLU A 367 14.81 -18.10 -27.71
N ASP A 368 13.80 -17.29 -28.03
CA ASP A 368 13.75 -16.46 -29.25
C ASP A 368 12.45 -15.64 -29.22
N ILE A 369 12.50 -14.40 -28.72
CA ILE A 369 11.42 -13.42 -28.92
C ILE A 369 12.05 -12.13 -29.45
N GLU A 370 11.90 -11.91 -30.76
CA GLU A 370 12.24 -10.66 -31.44
C GLU A 370 11.48 -9.47 -30.82
N ASP A 371 12.18 -8.35 -30.65
CA ASP A 371 11.60 -7.06 -30.24
C ASP A 371 10.44 -6.67 -31.17
N ILE A 372 9.22 -6.69 -30.63
CA ILE A 372 8.02 -6.26 -31.35
C ILE A 372 8.02 -4.73 -31.39
N SER A 373 8.24 -4.17 -32.58
CA SER A 373 8.24 -2.72 -32.80
C SER A 373 6.91 -2.06 -32.39
N PHE A 374 6.97 -0.79 -31.99
CA PHE A 374 5.82 0.02 -31.59
C PHE A 374 4.70 0.04 -32.66
N GLU A 375 5.06 -0.05 -33.94
CA GLU A 375 4.12 -0.11 -35.06
C GLU A 375 3.32 -1.42 -35.09
N LYS A 376 3.95 -2.56 -34.73
CA LYS A 376 3.26 -3.86 -34.61
C LYS A 376 2.29 -3.87 -33.43
N LEU A 377 2.62 -3.20 -32.32
CA LEU A 377 1.70 -3.05 -31.18
C LEU A 377 0.47 -2.23 -31.56
N LEU A 378 0.64 -1.18 -32.37
CA LEU A 378 -0.46 -0.36 -32.87
C LEU A 378 -1.38 -1.14 -33.85
N GLU A 379 -0.82 -2.06 -34.65
CA GLU A 379 -1.61 -2.95 -35.50
C GLU A 379 -2.40 -3.98 -34.69
N ILE A 380 -1.82 -4.50 -33.60
CA ILE A 380 -2.49 -5.43 -32.68
C ILE A 380 -3.66 -4.74 -31.97
N GLU A 381 -3.48 -3.50 -31.49
CA GLU A 381 -4.56 -2.71 -30.88
C GLU A 381 -5.69 -2.41 -31.88
N LYS A 382 -5.36 -2.04 -33.12
CA LYS A 382 -6.38 -1.82 -34.17
C LYS A 382 -7.18 -3.09 -34.48
N LYS A 383 -6.51 -4.25 -34.55
CA LYS A 383 -7.20 -5.54 -34.75
C LYS A 383 -8.12 -5.90 -33.58
N ALA A 384 -7.69 -5.62 -32.35
CA ALA A 384 -8.51 -5.87 -31.16
C ALA A 384 -9.78 -4.99 -31.15
N GLU A 385 -9.66 -3.70 -31.53
CA GLU A 385 -10.82 -2.80 -31.66
C GLU A 385 -11.78 -3.21 -32.78
N GLU A 386 -11.27 -3.74 -33.90
CA GLU A 386 -12.10 -4.26 -34.99
C GLU A 386 -12.84 -5.54 -34.60
N GLU A 387 -12.19 -6.45 -33.87
CA GLU A 387 -12.82 -7.66 -33.33
C GLU A 387 -13.89 -7.35 -32.28
N GLU A 388 -13.68 -6.32 -31.44
CA GLU A 388 -14.67 -5.88 -30.47
C GLU A 388 -15.90 -5.24 -31.14
N LYS A 389 -15.69 -4.47 -32.22
CA LYS A 389 -16.79 -3.96 -33.06
C LYS A 389 -17.55 -5.09 -33.78
N LEU A 390 -16.87 -6.14 -34.22
CA LEU A 390 -17.50 -7.32 -34.83
C LEU A 390 -18.33 -8.11 -33.80
N LYS A 391 -17.87 -8.20 -32.55
CA LYS A 391 -18.60 -8.83 -31.44
C LYS A 391 -19.84 -8.04 -31.04
N LEU A 392 -19.79 -6.70 -31.07
CA LEU A 392 -20.98 -5.87 -30.85
C LEU A 392 -22.01 -6.02 -31.99
N ASN A 393 -21.57 -6.10 -33.24
CA ASN A 393 -22.47 -6.26 -34.40
C ASN A 393 -23.09 -7.67 -34.52
N THR A 394 -22.50 -8.70 -33.91
CA THR A 394 -23.08 -10.05 -33.86
C THR A 394 -24.02 -10.25 -32.66
N SER A 395 -23.89 -9.42 -31.62
CA SER A 395 -24.83 -9.40 -30.48
C SER A 395 -26.14 -8.66 -30.76
N SER A 396 -26.19 -7.80 -31.79
CA SER A 396 -27.37 -7.05 -32.21
C SER A 396 -28.19 -7.73 -33.33
N SER A 397 -27.70 -8.83 -33.90
CA SER A 397 -28.39 -9.60 -34.95
C SER A 397 -29.08 -10.88 -34.47
N SER A 398 -28.99 -11.22 -33.17
CA SER A 398 -29.56 -12.45 -32.59
C SER A 398 -30.83 -12.24 -31.75
N SER A 399 -31.49 -11.08 -31.81
CA SER A 399 -32.75 -10.81 -31.09
C SER A 399 -33.94 -10.41 -31.97
N ILE A 400 -34.00 -10.85 -33.23
CA ILE A 400 -35.19 -10.70 -34.09
C ILE A 400 -35.45 -11.99 -34.89
N THR A 401 -35.92 -13.04 -34.23
CA THR A 401 -36.77 -14.08 -34.83
C THR A 401 -37.42 -14.86 -33.69
N GLU A 402 -38.60 -14.42 -33.24
CA GLU A 402 -39.68 -15.25 -32.68
C GLU A 402 -40.73 -14.32 -32.06
N ASN A 403 -41.71 -13.93 -32.89
CA ASN A 403 -43.12 -13.78 -32.54
C ASN A 403 -43.81 -12.90 -33.58
N GLU A 404 -44.26 -13.50 -34.68
CA GLU A 404 -45.42 -13.01 -35.42
C GLU A 404 -45.95 -14.11 -36.33
N SER A 405 -46.71 -15.03 -35.74
CA SER A 405 -47.78 -15.73 -36.45
C SER A 405 -49.04 -15.68 -35.59
N GLN A 406 -49.86 -14.67 -35.80
CA GLN A 406 -51.32 -14.79 -35.82
C GLN A 406 -51.99 -13.44 -36.15
N ARG A 407 -52.61 -13.45 -37.35
CA ARG A 407 -53.92 -12.88 -37.68
C ARG A 407 -54.05 -11.36 -37.89
N GLU A 408 -54.02 -11.02 -39.18
CA GLU A 408 -55.03 -10.25 -39.90
C GLU A 408 -56.30 -9.87 -39.11
N ASN A 409 -56.61 -8.56 -39.03
CA ASN A 409 -57.75 -7.98 -39.75
C ASN A 409 -57.94 -6.46 -39.55
N SER A 410 -58.08 -5.77 -40.69
CA SER A 410 -58.99 -4.66 -41.00
C SER A 410 -58.97 -3.32 -40.22
N LYS A 411 -58.43 -2.31 -40.94
CA LYS A 411 -58.93 -0.95 -41.24
C LYS A 411 -59.02 0.16 -40.17
N PRO A 412 -58.78 1.43 -40.57
CA PRO A 412 -58.60 2.57 -39.67
C PRO A 412 -59.88 3.40 -39.51
N LYS A 413 -60.03 4.13 -38.38
CA LYS A 413 -60.83 5.37 -38.34
C LYS A 413 -60.56 6.26 -37.11
N SER A 414 -60.32 7.53 -37.45
CA SER A 414 -60.68 8.79 -36.75
C SER A 414 -60.14 9.14 -35.35
N LYS A 415 -59.34 10.21 -35.31
CA LYS A 415 -59.26 11.19 -34.20
C LYS A 415 -60.65 11.83 -33.95
N PRO A 416 -60.97 12.30 -32.73
CA PRO A 416 -60.64 13.69 -32.37
C PRO A 416 -60.15 13.89 -30.91
N LYS A 417 -59.39 14.99 -30.71
CA LYS A 417 -59.09 15.63 -29.40
C LYS A 417 -60.34 16.42 -28.89
N PRO A 418 -60.25 17.26 -27.85
CA PRO A 418 -60.03 17.00 -26.41
C PRO A 418 -61.16 17.64 -25.56
N GLN A 419 -61.39 17.24 -24.31
CA GLN A 419 -62.16 18.08 -23.38
C GLN A 419 -61.59 18.11 -21.96
N THR A 420 -61.55 19.36 -21.49
CA THR A 420 -61.23 19.92 -20.18
C THR A 420 -62.33 19.65 -19.14
N GLN A 421 -61.93 19.69 -17.85
CA GLN A 421 -62.58 20.35 -16.69
C GLN A 421 -62.15 19.64 -15.39
N ALA A 422 -61.38 20.27 -14.50
CA ALA A 422 -61.74 21.31 -13.52
C ALA A 422 -62.39 20.76 -12.22
N ALA A 423 -61.61 20.94 -11.13
CA ALA A 423 -62.00 21.31 -9.76
C ALA A 423 -62.92 20.40 -8.92
N LYS A 424 -62.45 20.03 -7.71
CA LYS A 424 -63.04 20.55 -6.46
C LYS A 424 -62.18 20.30 -5.20
N LYS A 425 -62.07 21.38 -4.43
CA LYS A 425 -61.57 21.53 -3.05
C LYS A 425 -62.40 20.71 -2.04
N LYS A 426 -61.76 20.34 -0.91
CA LYS A 426 -62.26 20.48 0.49
C LYS A 426 -61.14 20.00 1.46
N LYS A 427 -60.41 20.90 2.13
CA LYS A 427 -60.60 21.40 3.52
C LYS A 427 -60.88 20.31 4.59
N LYS A 428 -59.86 20.07 5.44
CA LYS A 428 -59.77 20.09 6.94
C LYS A 428 -60.99 19.61 7.78
N PRO A 429 -60.82 19.07 9.02
CA PRO A 429 -59.92 19.62 10.05
C PRO A 429 -59.26 18.65 11.06
N SER A 430 -58.49 19.31 11.93
CA SER A 430 -57.72 18.95 13.14
C SER A 430 -58.39 18.15 14.26
N LYS A 431 -57.52 17.52 15.08
CA LYS A 431 -57.48 17.31 16.55
C LYS A 431 -56.96 15.87 16.79
N LYS A 432 -55.97 15.57 17.64
CA LYS A 432 -55.53 16.13 18.92
C LYS A 432 -54.00 16.03 19.02
#